data_AF-A0A2E0QRA1-F1
#
_entry.id   AF-A0A2E0QRA1-F1
#
_cell.length_a   1.000
_cell.length_b   1.000
_cell.length_c   1.000
_cell.angle_alpha   90.00
_cell.angle_beta   90.00
_cell.angle_gamma   90.00
#
_symmetry.space_group_name_H-M   'P 1'
#
loop_
_entity.id
_entity.type
_entity.pdbx_description
1 polymer ?
#
loop_
_entity_poly.entity_id
_entity_poly.type
_entity_poly.pdbx_seq_one_letter_code
_entity_poly.pdbx_strand_id
1 'polypeptide(L)'
;MKSKFPVFMLVGALVLLALGCLAMIRVGSSTSQAGIASGVEGSKDQISVEERELLKPTATFNVTSPHPSGVQVVPEMAEVISHLLDESQDPFEDLQCVEEIIRFHSRVFRSIPSGGENVDIMRALTGGNSKKLALIPPDHPSLNEKGELVDRWGTPFHFHPVSSKILEVRSAGPDKILWTDDDLEISGQDAMTKGS
;
A
#
# COMPACT_ATOMS: atom_id res chain seq x y z
N MET A 1 67.57 -4.86 3.95
CA MET A 1 66.74 -3.63 3.83
C MET A 1 65.63 -3.70 4.87
N LYS A 2 65.51 -2.69 5.76
CA LYS A 2 64.51 -2.64 6.84
C LYS A 2 63.34 -1.75 6.40
N SER A 3 62.13 -2.28 6.31
CA SER A 3 60.91 -1.51 6.04
C SER A 3 60.41 -0.84 7.33
N LYS A 4 60.22 0.48 7.28
CA LYS A 4 59.57 1.27 8.32
C LYS A 4 58.16 1.58 7.84
N PHE A 5 57.15 0.90 8.37
CA PHE A 5 55.75 1.31 8.20
C PHE A 5 55.46 2.46 9.18
N PRO A 6 54.83 3.58 8.75
CA PRO A 6 54.61 4.72 9.63
C PRO A 6 53.43 4.45 10.58
N VAL A 7 53.77 4.30 11.87
CA VAL A 7 52.87 4.18 13.03
C VAL A 7 51.87 5.36 13.16
N PHE A 8 52.09 6.45 12.42
CA PHE A 8 51.26 7.67 12.48
C PHE A 8 49.83 7.51 11.93
N MET A 9 49.55 6.50 11.10
CA MET A 9 48.22 6.37 10.50
C MET A 9 47.18 5.72 11.43
N LEU A 10 47.61 4.95 12.44
CA LEU A 10 46.70 4.26 13.36
C LEU A 10 46.18 5.17 14.49
N VAL A 11 46.95 6.20 14.86
CA VAL A 11 46.60 7.11 15.98
C VAL A 11 45.52 8.11 15.58
N GLY A 12 45.45 8.50 14.31
CA GLY A 12 44.44 9.45 13.79
C GLY A 12 43.00 8.89 13.79
N ALA A 13 42.83 7.59 13.54
CA ALA A 13 41.50 6.96 13.51
C ALA A 13 40.89 6.78 14.91
N LEU A 14 41.72 6.66 15.95
CA LEU A 14 41.28 6.42 17.33
C LEU A 14 40.81 7.70 18.04
N VAL A 15 41.35 8.87 17.66
CA VAL A 15 40.96 10.17 18.25
C VAL A 15 39.59 10.64 17.73
N LEU A 16 39.23 10.33 16.48
CA LEU A 16 37.93 10.69 15.91
C LEU A 16 36.76 9.85 16.48
N LEU A 17 37.01 8.60 16.86
CA LEU A 17 36.01 7.76 17.54
C LEU A 17 35.77 8.18 19.00
N ALA A 18 36.79 8.70 19.69
CA ALA A 18 36.66 9.13 21.09
C ALA A 18 35.88 10.44 21.26
N LEU A 19 35.96 11.36 20.29
CA LEU A 19 35.24 12.64 20.34
C LEU A 19 33.74 12.51 20.00
N GLY A 20 33.36 11.54 19.15
CA GLY A 20 31.95 11.28 18.83
C GLY A 20 31.15 10.67 19.99
N CYS A 21 31.78 9.83 20.83
CA CYS A 21 31.11 9.18 21.96
C CYS A 21 30.87 10.11 23.16
N LEU A 22 31.57 11.24 23.28
CA LEU A 22 31.44 12.14 24.43
C LEU A 22 30.21 13.05 24.37
N ALA A 23 29.53 13.15 23.21
CA ALA A 23 28.33 13.97 23.04
C ALA A 23 27.02 13.27 23.45
N MET A 24 27.04 11.97 23.77
CA MET A 24 25.83 11.19 24.08
C MET A 24 25.65 10.89 25.60
N ILE A 25 26.44 11.49 26.49
CA ILE A 25 26.43 11.17 27.95
C ILE A 25 25.98 12.36 28.82
N ARG A 26 25.18 13.30 28.33
CA ARG A 26 24.51 14.27 29.23
C ARG A 26 23.05 14.49 28.88
N VAL A 27 22.23 14.40 29.95
CA VAL A 27 20.77 14.56 30.06
C VAL A 27 20.02 13.24 29.81
N GLY A 28 19.62 12.44 30.79
CA GLY A 28 19.62 12.56 32.26
C GLY A 28 18.65 11.52 32.82
N SER A 29 19.18 10.47 33.47
CA SER A 29 18.45 9.69 34.49
C SER A 29 18.48 10.52 35.79
N SER A 30 17.60 10.44 36.79
CA SER A 30 16.74 9.39 37.33
C SER A 30 15.87 10.11 38.38
N THR A 31 14.72 9.57 38.80
CA THR A 31 14.34 9.42 40.22
C THR A 31 13.01 8.68 40.31
N SER A 32 13.07 7.50 40.90
CA SER A 32 11.91 6.79 41.43
C SER A 32 11.59 7.27 42.85
N GLN A 33 10.30 7.18 43.18
CA GLN A 33 9.74 6.67 44.43
C GLN A 33 9.00 7.65 45.37
N ALA A 34 7.84 7.14 45.79
CA ALA A 34 7.10 7.36 47.04
C ALA A 34 6.21 8.61 47.13
N GLY A 35 4.91 8.32 47.24
CA GLY A 35 3.81 9.29 47.29
C GLY A 35 3.52 9.86 48.68
N ILE A 36 2.47 10.68 48.73
CA ILE A 36 1.35 10.61 49.70
C ILE A 36 0.26 11.64 49.34
N ALA A 37 -0.97 11.13 49.30
CA ALA A 37 -2.25 11.73 49.73
C ALA A 37 -2.92 12.91 48.98
N SER A 38 -4.26 12.74 48.91
CA SER A 38 -5.35 13.71 48.66
C SER A 38 -5.62 14.02 47.18
N GLY A 39 -6.71 13.57 46.55
CA GLY A 39 -8.08 13.37 47.01
C GLY A 39 -8.93 14.55 46.52
N VAL A 40 -9.58 14.41 45.37
CA VAL A 40 -10.85 15.08 45.01
C VAL A 40 -11.58 14.19 43.99
N GLU A 41 -12.78 13.77 44.38
CA GLU A 41 -13.82 13.15 43.57
C GLU A 41 -14.24 14.03 42.39
N GLY A 42 -14.62 13.43 41.26
CA GLY A 42 -15.35 14.19 40.25
C GLY A 42 -15.57 13.52 38.91
N SER A 43 -16.79 13.01 38.75
CA SER A 43 -17.55 13.02 37.50
C SER A 43 -17.21 12.01 36.41
N LYS A 44 -17.94 10.90 36.51
CA LYS A 44 -18.56 10.14 35.42
C LYS A 44 -19.00 10.99 34.22
N ASP A 45 -18.94 10.32 33.07
CA ASP A 45 -19.81 10.46 31.91
C ASP A 45 -19.87 11.85 31.27
N GLN A 46 -19.04 12.07 30.25
CA GLN A 46 -19.34 12.94 29.10
C GLN A 46 -18.28 12.78 28.01
N ILE A 47 -18.36 11.68 27.27
CA ILE A 47 -18.04 11.72 25.83
C ILE A 47 -19.40 11.71 25.16
N SER A 48 -19.78 12.88 24.64
CA SER A 48 -21.05 13.17 23.99
C SER A 48 -21.31 12.15 22.88
N VAL A 49 -22.51 11.59 22.91
CA VAL A 49 -23.03 10.59 21.97
C VAL A 49 -23.11 11.14 20.54
N GLU A 50 -23.04 12.47 20.34
CA GLU A 50 -23.13 13.12 19.04
C GLU A 50 -21.87 13.01 18.16
N GLU A 51 -20.65 12.87 18.72
CA GLU A 51 -19.44 12.81 17.88
C GLU A 51 -19.20 11.42 17.26
N ARG A 52 -19.95 10.40 17.69
CA ARG A 52 -19.98 9.07 17.04
C ARG A 52 -20.98 8.96 15.89
N GLU A 53 -21.82 9.96 15.66
CA GLU A 53 -22.77 9.96 14.54
C GLU A 53 -22.14 10.45 13.22
N LEU A 54 -20.96 11.10 13.23
CA LEU A 54 -20.33 11.62 12.00
C LEU A 54 -19.37 10.65 11.28
N LEU A 55 -19.22 9.41 11.74
CA LEU A 55 -18.36 8.39 11.14
C LEU A 55 -19.08 7.06 10.90
N LYS A 56 -20.32 7.12 10.39
CA LYS A 56 -20.95 5.97 9.74
C LYS A 56 -20.66 6.05 8.23
N PRO A 57 -19.72 5.27 7.66
CA PRO A 57 -19.76 5.02 6.24
C PRO A 57 -20.89 4.00 6.00
N THR A 58 -22.11 4.50 5.85
CA THR A 58 -23.17 3.81 5.13
C THR A 58 -22.77 3.81 3.65
N ALA A 59 -21.80 2.97 3.30
CA ALA A 59 -21.53 2.67 1.90
C ALA A 59 -22.55 1.61 1.47
N THR A 60 -23.74 2.08 1.07
CA THR A 60 -24.69 1.24 0.34
C THR A 60 -24.12 1.04 -1.05
N PHE A 61 -23.32 -0.01 -1.24
CA PHE A 61 -22.86 -0.38 -2.57
C PHE A 61 -24.07 -0.92 -3.33
N ASN A 62 -24.42 -0.28 -4.45
CA ASN A 62 -25.29 -0.94 -5.43
C ASN A 62 -24.51 -2.15 -5.92
N VAL A 63 -25.00 -3.36 -5.71
CA VAL A 63 -24.34 -4.59 -6.14
C VAL A 63 -25.26 -5.32 -7.10
N THR A 64 -24.74 -5.76 -8.24
CA THR A 64 -25.53 -6.51 -9.23
C THR A 64 -25.77 -7.94 -8.74
N SER A 65 -26.83 -8.58 -9.24
CA SER A 65 -27.11 -10.01 -9.00
C SER A 65 -25.84 -10.87 -9.14
N PRO A 66 -25.72 -11.95 -8.34
CA PRO A 66 -24.48 -12.71 -8.28
C PRO A 66 -24.05 -13.19 -9.67
N HIS A 67 -22.79 -12.92 -10.01
CA HIS A 67 -22.11 -13.50 -11.15
C HIS A 67 -22.17 -15.05 -11.03
N PRO A 68 -22.15 -15.84 -12.12
CA PRO A 68 -22.28 -17.30 -12.07
C PRO A 68 -21.36 -18.02 -11.06
N SER A 69 -20.20 -17.42 -10.75
CA SER A 69 -19.26 -17.87 -9.72
C SER A 69 -19.70 -17.60 -8.27
N GLY A 70 -20.91 -17.07 -8.03
CA GLY A 70 -21.44 -16.73 -6.71
C GLY A 70 -20.84 -15.48 -6.07
N VAL A 71 -20.08 -14.68 -6.84
CA VAL A 71 -19.49 -13.41 -6.40
C VAL A 71 -20.38 -12.23 -6.78
N GLN A 72 -20.30 -11.19 -5.97
CA GLN A 72 -21.04 -9.95 -6.13
C GLN A 72 -20.15 -8.91 -6.79
N VAL A 73 -20.48 -8.52 -8.03
CA VAL A 73 -19.70 -7.50 -8.76
C VAL A 73 -20.08 -6.11 -8.27
N VAL A 74 -19.08 -5.30 -7.98
CA VAL A 74 -19.26 -3.88 -7.62
C VAL A 74 -19.35 -3.06 -8.92
N PRO A 75 -20.52 -2.52 -9.31
CA PRO A 75 -20.72 -1.83 -10.58
C PRO A 75 -19.83 -0.60 -10.75
N GLU A 76 -19.58 0.15 -9.68
CA GLU A 76 -18.66 1.30 -9.72
C GLU A 76 -17.25 0.89 -10.12
N MET A 77 -16.74 -0.22 -9.59
CA MET A 77 -15.41 -0.73 -9.95
C MET A 77 -15.42 -1.46 -11.30
N ALA A 78 -16.55 -2.06 -11.68
CA ALA A 78 -16.74 -2.61 -13.01
C ALA A 78 -16.68 -1.52 -14.10
N GLU A 79 -17.21 -0.33 -13.81
CA GLU A 79 -17.09 0.83 -14.70
C GLU A 79 -15.63 1.30 -14.79
N VAL A 80 -14.95 1.47 -13.64
CA VAL A 80 -13.54 1.87 -13.61
C VAL A 80 -12.67 0.91 -14.44
N ILE A 81 -12.79 -0.41 -14.23
CA ILE A 81 -11.99 -1.39 -14.98
C ILE A 81 -12.41 -1.49 -16.44
N SER A 82 -13.62 -1.07 -16.82
CA SER A 82 -14.06 -1.07 -18.22
C SER A 82 -13.27 -0.09 -19.10
N HIS A 83 -12.69 0.94 -18.49
CA HIS A 83 -11.79 1.87 -19.15
C HIS A 83 -10.36 1.35 -19.28
N LEU A 84 -10.02 0.23 -18.64
CA LEU A 84 -8.69 -0.37 -18.76
C LEU A 84 -8.42 -0.76 -20.22
N LEU A 85 -7.23 -0.41 -20.71
CA LEU A 85 -6.74 -0.69 -22.06
C LEU A 85 -7.48 0.08 -23.17
N ASP A 86 -8.21 1.16 -22.86
CA ASP A 86 -8.81 2.02 -23.89
C ASP A 86 -7.70 2.65 -24.74
N GLU A 87 -7.57 2.25 -26.01
CA GLU A 87 -6.50 2.71 -26.89
C GLU A 87 -6.47 4.24 -27.10
N SER A 88 -7.55 4.96 -26.79
CA SER A 88 -7.64 6.41 -26.93
C SER A 88 -7.00 7.20 -25.79
N GLN A 89 -6.66 6.56 -24.65
CA GLN A 89 -6.06 7.22 -23.49
C GLN A 89 -4.54 6.97 -23.38
N ASP A 90 -3.89 7.73 -22.50
CA ASP A 90 -2.49 7.51 -22.14
C ASP A 90 -2.34 6.19 -21.35
N PRO A 91 -1.34 5.33 -21.65
CA PRO A 91 -1.14 4.07 -20.93
C PRO A 91 -1.04 4.22 -19.40
N PHE A 92 -0.65 5.38 -18.89
CA PHE A 92 -0.62 5.65 -17.45
C PHE A 92 -2.02 5.67 -16.81
N GLU A 93 -3.08 5.96 -17.58
CA GLU A 93 -4.47 5.88 -17.08
C GLU A 93 -4.89 4.44 -16.74
N ASP A 94 -4.31 3.44 -17.41
CA ASP A 94 -4.55 2.04 -17.08
C ASP A 94 -4.05 1.74 -15.65
N LEU A 95 -2.91 2.31 -15.26
CA LEU A 95 -2.38 2.19 -13.90
C LEU A 95 -3.28 2.89 -12.88
N GLN A 96 -3.86 4.04 -13.23
CA GLN A 96 -4.81 4.74 -12.37
C GLN A 96 -6.08 3.92 -12.12
N CYS A 97 -6.62 3.26 -13.16
CA CYS A 97 -7.77 2.36 -13.02
C CYS A 97 -7.47 1.23 -12.00
N VAL A 98 -6.30 0.59 -12.14
CA VAL A 98 -5.89 -0.50 -11.23
C VAL A 98 -5.64 0.03 -9.81
N GLU A 99 -5.01 1.19 -9.67
CA GLU A 99 -4.75 1.82 -8.37
C GLU A 99 -6.05 2.21 -7.66
N GLU A 100 -7.05 2.72 -8.39
CA GLU A 100 -8.36 3.04 -7.84
C GLU A 100 -9.05 1.80 -7.26
N ILE A 101 -8.99 0.67 -7.95
CA ILE A 101 -9.52 -0.61 -7.48
C ILE A 101 -8.81 -1.07 -6.20
N ILE A 102 -7.49 -0.95 -6.14
CA ILE A 102 -6.69 -1.27 -4.93
C ILE A 102 -7.04 -0.33 -3.77
N ARG A 103 -7.23 0.96 -4.05
CA ARG A 103 -7.64 1.96 -3.06
C ARG A 103 -9.03 1.66 -2.53
N PHE A 104 -9.96 1.28 -3.40
CA PHE A 104 -11.30 0.84 -3.01
C PHE A 104 -11.23 -0.39 -2.12
N HIS A 105 -10.47 -1.42 -2.51
CA HIS A 105 -10.23 -2.60 -1.68
C HIS A 105 -9.72 -2.19 -0.28
N SER A 106 -8.71 -1.33 -0.23
CA SER A 106 -8.12 -0.86 1.03
C SER A 106 -9.11 -0.13 1.94
N ARG A 107 -10.05 0.64 1.37
CA ARG A 107 -11.12 1.29 2.14
C ARG A 107 -12.12 0.27 2.72
N VAL A 108 -12.51 -0.72 1.94
CA VAL A 108 -13.52 -1.73 2.32
C VAL A 108 -12.97 -2.75 3.32
N PHE A 109 -11.75 -3.23 3.10
CA PHE A 109 -11.14 -4.32 3.87
C PHE A 109 -10.14 -3.84 4.91
N ARG A 110 -9.81 -2.54 4.93
CA ARG A 110 -8.82 -1.92 5.82
C ARG A 110 -7.39 -2.48 5.65
N SER A 111 -7.11 -3.11 4.51
CA SER A 111 -5.81 -3.63 4.10
C SER A 111 -5.69 -3.63 2.58
N ILE A 112 -4.47 -3.60 2.07
CA ILE A 112 -4.21 -3.95 0.66
C ILE A 112 -4.67 -5.40 0.38
N PRO A 113 -4.96 -5.75 -0.88
CA PRO A 113 -5.10 -7.15 -1.28
C PRO A 113 -3.87 -7.94 -0.84
N SER A 114 -4.06 -9.02 -0.08
CA SER A 114 -2.98 -9.73 0.58
C SER A 114 -2.66 -11.06 -0.08
N GLY A 115 -1.37 -11.39 -0.10
CA GLY A 115 -0.78 -12.64 -0.56
C GLY A 115 0.41 -12.28 -1.43
N GLY A 116 1.57 -12.87 -1.13
CA GLY A 116 2.86 -12.35 -1.59
C GLY A 116 3.06 -12.37 -3.11
N GLU A 117 2.14 -12.96 -3.85
CA GLU A 117 2.21 -13.19 -5.28
C GLU A 117 1.01 -12.56 -6.01
N ASN A 118 1.21 -12.21 -7.29
CA ASN A 118 0.17 -11.65 -8.17
C ASN A 118 -1.15 -12.44 -8.13
N VAL A 119 -1.08 -13.77 -8.13
CA VAL A 119 -2.27 -14.64 -8.14
C VAL A 119 -3.13 -14.48 -6.89
N ASP A 120 -2.52 -14.24 -5.73
CA ASP A 120 -3.27 -14.06 -4.48
C ASP A 120 -3.97 -12.70 -4.46
N ILE A 121 -3.30 -11.67 -4.97
CA ILE A 121 -3.85 -10.33 -5.13
C ILE A 121 -5.05 -10.37 -6.09
N MET A 122 -4.89 -10.99 -7.26
CA MET A 122 -5.97 -11.14 -8.22
C MET A 122 -7.13 -11.97 -7.68
N ARG A 123 -6.86 -13.04 -6.92
CA ARG A 123 -7.90 -13.80 -6.22
C ARG A 123 -8.69 -12.90 -5.27
N ALA A 124 -8.04 -12.00 -4.52
CA ALA A 124 -8.73 -11.07 -3.65
C ALA A 124 -9.58 -10.05 -4.42
N LEU A 125 -9.07 -9.51 -5.54
CA LEU A 125 -9.77 -8.51 -6.36
C LEU A 125 -10.95 -9.09 -7.15
N THR A 126 -10.93 -10.38 -7.47
CA THR A 126 -11.99 -11.10 -8.23
C THR A 126 -13.03 -11.79 -7.35
N GLY A 127 -13.01 -11.55 -6.03
CA GLY A 127 -14.06 -12.04 -5.11
C GLY A 127 -13.67 -13.21 -4.21
N GLY A 128 -12.41 -13.66 -4.25
CA GLY A 128 -11.83 -14.57 -3.26
C GLY A 128 -11.53 -13.93 -1.90
N ASN A 129 -12.20 -12.82 -1.56
CA ASN A 129 -12.12 -12.13 -0.28
C ASN A 129 -13.27 -12.52 0.66
N SER A 130 -13.20 -12.09 1.93
CA SER A 130 -14.15 -12.44 2.99
C SER A 130 -15.59 -11.97 2.73
N LYS A 131 -15.80 -11.00 1.82
CA LYS A 131 -17.12 -10.44 1.49
C LYS A 131 -17.68 -10.98 0.16
N LYS A 132 -16.94 -11.83 -0.56
CA LYS A 132 -17.30 -12.31 -1.91
C LYS A 132 -17.59 -11.17 -2.91
N LEU A 133 -16.92 -10.02 -2.73
CA LEU A 133 -17.06 -8.86 -3.61
C LEU A 133 -16.01 -8.92 -4.72
N ALA A 134 -16.44 -9.00 -5.97
CA ALA A 134 -15.57 -8.86 -7.13
C ALA A 134 -15.47 -7.39 -7.50
N LEU A 135 -14.27 -6.81 -7.34
CA LEU A 135 -13.96 -5.46 -7.81
C LEU A 135 -13.56 -5.48 -9.29
N ILE A 136 -12.90 -6.56 -9.71
CA ILE A 136 -12.69 -6.91 -11.11
C ILE A 136 -13.63 -8.09 -11.42
N PRO A 137 -14.52 -7.98 -12.43
CA PRO A 137 -15.34 -9.10 -12.85
C PRO A 137 -14.48 -10.33 -13.21
N PRO A 138 -14.81 -11.55 -12.73
CA PRO A 138 -14.00 -12.75 -13.03
C PRO A 138 -13.92 -13.13 -14.51
N ASP A 139 -14.82 -12.59 -15.33
CA ASP A 139 -14.92 -12.76 -16.77
C ASP A 139 -14.45 -11.52 -17.56
N HIS A 140 -13.77 -10.58 -16.89
CA HIS A 140 -13.28 -9.37 -17.54
C HIS A 140 -12.28 -9.72 -18.67
N PRO A 141 -12.38 -9.10 -19.86
CA PRO A 141 -11.57 -9.47 -21.02
C PRO A 141 -10.06 -9.24 -20.86
N SER A 142 -9.64 -8.38 -19.93
CA SER A 142 -8.22 -8.18 -19.60
C SER A 142 -7.65 -9.21 -18.62
N LEU A 143 -8.40 -10.27 -18.30
CA LEU A 143 -7.88 -11.42 -17.57
C LEU A 143 -7.37 -12.48 -18.55
N ASN A 144 -6.14 -12.95 -18.35
CA ASN A 144 -5.62 -14.07 -19.13
C ASN A 144 -6.17 -15.43 -18.63
N GLU A 145 -5.79 -16.53 -19.28
CA GLU A 145 -6.23 -17.89 -18.92
C GLU A 145 -5.87 -18.32 -17.47
N LYS A 146 -4.89 -17.65 -16.86
CA LYS A 146 -4.47 -17.87 -15.47
C LYS A 146 -5.20 -16.97 -14.46
N GLY A 147 -6.07 -16.08 -14.95
CA GLY A 147 -6.76 -15.08 -14.14
C GLY A 147 -5.89 -13.90 -13.72
N GLU A 148 -4.78 -13.66 -14.43
CA GLU A 148 -3.92 -12.49 -14.20
C GLU A 148 -4.44 -11.30 -15.02
N LEU A 149 -4.43 -10.11 -14.43
CA LEU A 149 -4.74 -8.87 -15.13
C LEU A 149 -3.57 -8.50 -16.05
N VAL A 150 -3.82 -8.40 -17.35
CA VAL A 150 -2.80 -8.04 -18.34
C VAL A 150 -2.88 -6.57 -18.73
N ASP A 151 -1.71 -5.99 -18.99
CA ASP A 151 -1.56 -4.66 -19.58
C ASP A 151 -1.84 -4.67 -21.09
N ARG A 152 -1.71 -3.48 -21.71
CA ARG A 152 -1.97 -3.26 -23.14
C ARG A 152 -1.10 -4.10 -24.06
N TRP A 153 0.05 -4.52 -23.57
CA TRP A 153 1.02 -5.31 -24.31
C TRP A 153 0.87 -6.81 -24.04
N GLY A 154 -0.13 -7.20 -23.24
CA GLY A 154 -0.46 -8.58 -22.91
C GLY A 154 0.41 -9.17 -21.81
N THR A 155 1.15 -8.34 -21.08
CA THR A 155 1.99 -8.76 -19.96
C THR A 155 1.20 -8.60 -18.66
N PRO A 156 1.22 -9.57 -17.74
CA PRO A 156 0.59 -9.38 -16.44
C PRO A 156 1.14 -8.15 -15.71
N PHE A 157 0.25 -7.31 -15.17
CA PHE A 157 0.66 -6.27 -14.24
C PHE A 157 1.43 -6.90 -13.07
N HIS A 158 2.54 -6.32 -12.67
CA HIS A 158 3.26 -6.74 -11.48
C HIS A 158 2.75 -5.96 -10.26
N PHE A 159 2.30 -6.69 -9.25
CA PHE A 159 1.94 -6.13 -7.96
C PHE A 159 3.08 -6.35 -6.96
N HIS A 160 3.62 -5.27 -6.40
CA HIS A 160 4.72 -5.33 -5.44
C HIS A 160 4.29 -4.75 -4.07
N PRO A 161 4.01 -5.60 -3.07
CA PRO A 161 3.70 -5.13 -1.73
C PRO A 161 4.94 -4.53 -1.05
N VAL A 162 5.01 -3.21 -0.97
CA VAL A 162 6.11 -2.48 -0.31
C VAL A 162 5.93 -2.48 1.21
N SER A 163 4.67 -2.39 1.67
CA SER A 163 4.33 -2.43 3.10
C SER A 163 2.91 -2.97 3.29
N SER A 164 2.45 -3.06 4.55
CA SER A 164 1.07 -3.46 4.84
C SER A 164 -0.01 -2.49 4.31
N LYS A 165 0.39 -1.32 3.83
CA LYS A 165 -0.52 -0.27 3.33
C LYS A 165 -0.23 0.19 1.90
N ILE A 166 0.92 -0.18 1.35
CA ILE A 166 1.39 0.30 0.05
C ILE A 166 1.60 -0.91 -0.85
N LEU A 167 0.89 -0.90 -1.97
CA LEU A 167 1.02 -1.85 -3.06
C LEU A 167 1.38 -1.04 -4.30
N GLU A 168 2.56 -1.29 -4.86
CA GLU A 168 2.97 -0.73 -6.14
C GLU A 168 2.40 -1.57 -7.28
N VAL A 169 2.03 -0.90 -8.37
CA VAL A 169 1.56 -1.53 -9.59
C VAL A 169 2.49 -1.12 -10.72
N ARG A 170 2.94 -2.10 -11.50
CA ARG A 170 3.80 -1.88 -12.65
C ARG A 170 3.29 -2.61 -13.89
N SER A 171 3.33 -1.93 -15.03
CA SER A 171 3.21 -2.55 -16.36
C SER A 171 4.60 -2.69 -16.96
N ALA A 172 4.83 -3.78 -17.68
CA ALA A 172 6.11 -4.10 -18.31
C ALA A 172 6.36 -3.37 -19.64
N GLY A 173 5.49 -2.41 -19.98
CA GLY A 173 5.66 -1.60 -21.18
C GLY A 173 5.59 -2.37 -22.51
N PRO A 174 5.87 -1.66 -23.61
CA PRO A 174 5.95 -2.24 -24.95
C PRO A 174 6.94 -3.40 -25.11
N ASP A 175 8.06 -3.39 -24.40
CA ASP A 175 9.10 -4.41 -24.54
C ASP A 175 8.77 -5.72 -23.79
N LYS A 176 7.80 -5.66 -22.87
CA LYS A 176 7.25 -6.78 -22.08
C LYS A 176 8.25 -7.37 -21.08
N ILE A 177 9.28 -6.62 -20.72
CA ILE A 177 10.32 -7.03 -19.79
C ILE A 177 10.23 -6.09 -18.60
N LEU A 178 9.91 -6.62 -17.43
CA LEU A 178 9.93 -5.82 -16.21
C LEU A 178 11.37 -5.32 -15.92
N TRP A 179 11.44 -4.20 -15.20
CA TRP A 179 12.64 -3.52 -14.73
C TRP A 179 13.49 -2.87 -15.84
N THR A 180 12.81 -2.35 -16.85
CA THR A 180 13.38 -1.59 -17.98
C THR A 180 12.90 -0.13 -17.95
N ASP A 181 13.44 0.70 -18.85
CA ASP A 181 13.13 2.14 -18.89
C ASP A 181 11.72 2.46 -19.43
N ASP A 182 11.05 1.50 -20.09
CA ASP A 182 9.69 1.66 -20.62
C ASP A 182 8.59 1.17 -19.68
N ASP A 183 8.97 0.63 -18.51
CA ASP A 183 8.03 0.30 -17.44
C ASP A 183 7.21 1.53 -17.05
N LEU A 184 5.92 1.29 -16.81
CA LEU A 184 5.04 2.26 -16.17
C LEU A 184 4.81 1.80 -14.76
N GLU A 185 4.94 2.70 -13.79
CA GLU A 185 4.73 2.40 -12.37
C GLU A 185 3.89 3.46 -11.67
N ILE A 186 3.08 3.02 -10.72
CA ILE A 186 2.39 3.89 -9.78
C ILE A 186 2.48 3.31 -8.37
N SER A 187 2.83 4.15 -7.41
CA SER A 187 2.69 3.83 -5.99
C SER A 187 1.51 4.60 -5.39
N GLY A 188 0.91 4.06 -4.33
CA GLY A 188 -0.18 4.74 -3.61
C GLY A 188 0.21 6.11 -2.99
N GLN A 189 1.46 6.56 -3.13
CA GLN A 189 1.91 7.91 -2.76
C GLN A 189 1.88 8.89 -3.96
N ASP A 190 2.06 8.41 -5.19
CA ASP A 190 2.21 9.24 -6.38
C ASP A 190 0.88 9.82 -6.88
N ALA A 191 -0.23 9.16 -6.58
CA ALA A 191 -1.57 9.67 -6.88
C ALA A 191 -1.94 10.93 -6.08
N MET A 192 -1.23 11.26 -5.00
CA MET A 192 -1.44 12.49 -4.24
C MET A 192 -0.70 13.71 -4.81
N THR A 193 0.33 13.53 -5.63
CA THR A 193 1.17 14.66 -6.09
C THR A 193 0.82 15.17 -7.49
N LYS A 194 0.05 14.41 -8.29
CA LYS A 194 -0.36 14.81 -9.65
C LYS A 194 -1.83 15.21 -9.82
N GLY A 195 -2.60 15.27 -8.73
CA GLY A 195 -4.01 15.66 -8.72
C GLY A 195 -4.29 17.12 -8.31
N SER A 196 -3.41 18.08 -8.61
CA SER A 196 -3.62 19.53 -8.33
C SER A 196 -3.52 20.39 -9.58
#